data_AF-A0A0B4FE27-F1
#
_entry.id   AF-A0A0B4FE27-F1
#
_cell.length_a   1.000
_cell.length_b   1.000
_cell.length_c   1.000
_cell.angle_alpha   90.00
_cell.angle_beta   90.00
_cell.angle_gamma   90.00
#
_symmetry.space_group_name_H-M   'P 1'
#
loop_
_entity.id
_entity.type
_entity.pdbx_description
1 polymer ?
#
loop_
_entity_poly.entity_id
_entity_poly.type
_entity_poly.pdbx_seq_one_letter_code
_entity_poly.pdbx_strand_id
1 'polypeptide(L)'
;MPTVKAQAALIRDTYKHAGLDPVKDRCQFFKCHGTGTPAGDPVEAGAIYEAMIKDAGSSSSPFATTTPLYVGSIKTLVGHLEGGAGLGGILKVLLSIKHKTIFPNLLFNELNPKVAPLDGPLQIPTSTQPWPELPPRVPMRVSVNSFSFGDTNAHAILEGFEPSDVQSLESETASVQTSVGRLSPFVLSGHSASSLGNCKALLKYLTDNVSISLLDLNWVLHSRRTAHCLRTFFTAQACEELIQDLERFVEQHRKATNKDESAFVTDTLIQLSHHVSWACSPDKVRSGQPWVVTYSPEWSLIDELSKDASNSRVGKAAVSQPLCTAVQLGLVALFQKSGLRLDVIVGHPSGEIAAAHASSVIGIATAMQIVYYRGKHAHLARGSSGEPGSMMAVGISYDEAKMFCQQPEYQGHIGVAAVNVPKSVTLSGDLDAIEQA
;
A
#
# COMPACT_ATOMS: atom_id res chain seq x y z
N MET A 1 41.18 32.36 -3.04
CA MET A 1 40.47 33.59 -2.59
C MET A 1 39.26 33.79 -3.50
N PRO A 2 38.05 33.93 -2.95
CA PRO A 2 36.83 34.03 -3.75
C PRO A 2 36.86 35.28 -4.62
N THR A 3 36.49 35.15 -5.90
CA THR A 3 36.39 36.28 -6.82
C THR A 3 34.99 36.32 -7.44
N VAL A 4 34.51 37.54 -7.69
CA VAL A 4 33.21 37.79 -8.35
C VAL A 4 33.15 37.07 -9.69
N LYS A 5 34.21 37.18 -10.50
CA LYS A 5 34.30 36.57 -11.83
C LYS A 5 34.18 35.05 -11.80
N ALA A 6 34.88 34.38 -10.89
CA ALA A 6 34.87 32.92 -10.82
C ALA A 6 33.49 32.38 -10.39
N GLN A 7 32.86 33.01 -9.39
CA GLN A 7 31.53 32.62 -8.93
C GLN A 7 30.45 32.94 -9.99
N ALA A 8 30.53 34.09 -10.66
CA ALA A 8 29.61 34.45 -11.74
C ALA A 8 29.76 33.51 -12.95
N ALA A 9 30.99 33.12 -13.29
CA ALA A 9 31.24 32.13 -14.34
C ALA A 9 30.63 30.77 -13.99
N LEU A 10 30.79 30.30 -12.74
CA LEU A 10 30.17 29.06 -12.28
C LEU A 10 28.64 29.11 -12.40
N ILE A 11 28.00 30.19 -11.94
CA ILE A 11 26.54 30.35 -12.05
C ILE A 11 26.10 30.26 -13.52
N ARG A 12 26.73 31.03 -14.42
CA ARG A 12 26.41 31.04 -15.85
C ARG A 12 26.62 29.67 -16.49
N ASP A 13 27.71 28.99 -16.16
CA ASP A 13 28.05 27.69 -16.69
C ASP A 13 27.05 26.61 -16.26
N THR A 14 26.62 26.62 -15.00
CA THR A 14 25.59 25.68 -14.53
C THR A 14 24.24 25.94 -15.19
N TYR A 15 23.82 27.20 -15.34
CA TYR A 15 22.60 27.55 -16.06
C TYR A 15 22.65 27.07 -17.51
N LYS A 16 23.77 27.34 -18.20
CA LYS A 16 24.02 26.87 -19.56
C LYS A 16 23.95 25.34 -19.67
N HIS A 17 24.56 24.60 -18.74
CA HIS A 17 24.50 23.15 -18.71
C HIS A 17 23.08 22.62 -18.47
N ALA A 18 22.23 23.35 -17.76
CA ALA A 18 20.82 23.05 -17.59
C ALA A 18 19.94 23.47 -18.79
N GLY A 19 20.52 24.07 -19.84
CA GLY A 19 19.76 24.62 -20.98
C GLY A 19 18.98 25.89 -20.64
N LEU A 20 19.37 26.59 -19.56
CA LEU A 20 18.71 27.77 -19.05
C LEU A 20 19.58 29.02 -19.27
N ASP A 21 18.95 30.15 -19.52
CA ASP A 21 19.60 31.46 -19.50
C ASP A 21 19.50 32.08 -18.09
N PRO A 22 20.60 32.51 -17.46
CA PRO A 22 20.60 32.98 -16.08
C PRO A 22 19.85 34.30 -15.86
N VAL A 23 19.50 35.01 -16.94
CA VAL A 23 18.74 36.27 -16.92
C VAL A 23 17.29 36.04 -17.38
N LYS A 24 17.06 35.24 -18.42
CA LYS A 24 15.72 34.93 -18.95
C LYS A 24 14.99 33.89 -18.11
N ASP A 25 15.69 32.82 -17.76
CA ASP A 25 15.16 31.69 -16.98
C ASP A 25 15.60 31.75 -15.51
N ARG A 26 15.89 32.97 -15.02
CA ARG A 26 16.40 33.27 -13.68
C ARG A 26 15.56 32.61 -12.59
N CYS A 27 16.22 32.16 -11.52
CA CYS A 27 15.55 31.70 -10.30
C CYS A 27 14.83 32.86 -9.57
N GLN A 28 13.79 32.54 -8.80
CA GLN A 28 13.12 33.55 -7.96
C GLN A 28 13.78 33.67 -6.58
N PHE A 29 14.40 32.59 -6.12
CA PHE A 29 15.16 32.55 -4.87
C PHE A 29 16.58 32.06 -5.12
N PHE A 30 17.54 32.69 -4.46
CA PHE A 30 18.95 32.32 -4.47
C PHE A 30 19.38 32.00 -3.04
N LYS A 31 19.56 30.71 -2.75
CA LYS A 31 20.18 30.28 -1.52
C LYS A 31 21.69 30.44 -1.65
N CYS A 32 22.24 31.50 -1.07
CA CYS A 32 23.66 31.81 -1.14
C CYS A 32 24.50 30.91 -0.20
N HIS A 33 25.83 30.94 -0.35
CA HIS A 33 26.74 30.38 0.62
C HIS A 33 26.66 31.18 1.93
N GLY A 34 26.71 32.51 1.86
CA GLY A 34 26.26 33.46 2.90
C GLY A 34 26.74 33.11 4.30
N THR A 35 28.06 33.24 4.49
CA THR A 35 28.75 32.92 5.75
C THR A 35 28.76 34.05 6.77
N GLY A 36 28.34 35.26 6.39
CA GLY A 36 28.48 36.42 7.26
C GLY A 36 29.89 36.98 7.27
N THR A 37 30.75 36.62 6.30
CA THR A 37 32.15 37.07 6.31
C THR A 37 32.27 38.45 5.68
N PRO A 38 33.06 39.39 6.27
CA PRO A 38 33.18 40.76 5.76
C PRO A 38 33.70 40.86 4.31
N ALA A 39 34.45 39.85 3.87
CA ALA A 39 35.02 39.78 2.52
C ALA A 39 34.21 38.89 1.58
N GLY A 40 33.66 37.77 2.05
CA GLY A 40 32.97 36.79 1.21
C GLY A 40 31.58 37.25 0.77
N ASP A 41 30.80 37.83 1.68
CA ASP A 41 29.42 38.21 1.39
C ASP A 41 29.32 39.29 0.28
N PRO A 42 30.16 40.35 0.24
CA PRO A 42 30.17 41.28 -0.89
C PRO A 42 30.60 40.64 -2.22
N VAL A 43 31.54 39.69 -2.19
CA VAL A 43 31.97 38.96 -3.39
C VAL A 43 30.86 38.11 -3.96
N GLU A 44 30.15 37.38 -3.09
CA GLU A 44 29.04 36.53 -3.50
C GLU A 44 27.85 37.34 -4.02
N ALA A 45 27.45 38.41 -3.33
CA ALA A 45 26.39 39.30 -3.80
C ALA A 45 26.72 39.92 -5.17
N GLY A 46 27.97 40.38 -5.34
CA GLY A 46 28.46 40.88 -6.63
C GLY A 46 28.42 39.83 -7.73
N ALA A 47 28.77 38.57 -7.43
CA ALA A 47 28.74 37.48 -8.40
C ALA A 47 27.30 37.14 -8.86
N ILE A 48 26.35 37.12 -7.93
CA ILE A 48 24.92 36.91 -8.23
C ILE A 48 24.41 38.03 -9.14
N TYR A 49 24.68 39.29 -8.77
CA TYR A 49 24.27 40.44 -9.57
C TYR A 49 24.87 40.40 -10.99
N GLU A 50 26.17 40.11 -11.09
CA GLU A 50 26.86 40.04 -12.38
C GLU A 50 26.32 38.91 -13.27
N ALA A 51 26.00 37.75 -12.71
CA ALA A 51 25.52 36.60 -13.48
C ALA A 51 24.05 36.71 -13.91
N MET A 52 23.19 37.32 -13.10
CA MET A 52 21.74 37.19 -13.24
C MET A 52 20.99 38.51 -13.48
N ILE A 53 21.60 39.67 -13.17
CA ILE A 53 20.90 40.96 -13.15
C ILE A 53 21.54 42.00 -14.06
N LYS A 54 22.88 42.08 -14.10
CA LYS A 54 23.61 43.15 -14.80
C LYS A 54 23.14 43.38 -16.25
N ASP A 55 22.85 42.29 -16.97
CA ASP A 55 22.45 42.34 -18.39
C ASP A 55 20.93 42.28 -18.60
N ALA A 56 20.13 42.32 -17.52
CA ALA A 56 18.67 42.18 -17.55
C ALA A 56 17.97 43.28 -18.38
N GLY A 57 18.50 44.51 -18.39
CA GLY A 57 17.94 45.62 -19.19
C GLY A 57 18.01 45.43 -20.71
N SER A 58 18.77 44.45 -21.19
CA SER A 58 18.89 44.08 -22.62
C SER A 58 18.07 42.83 -22.99
N SER A 59 17.36 42.24 -22.03
CA SER A 59 16.70 40.94 -22.15
C SER A 59 15.18 41.08 -22.21
N SER A 60 14.51 40.32 -23.08
CA SER A 60 13.04 40.22 -23.16
C SER A 60 12.43 39.36 -22.04
N SER A 61 13.08 39.30 -20.87
CA SER A 61 12.69 38.43 -19.76
C SER A 61 11.50 39.02 -18.99
N PRO A 62 10.45 38.21 -18.69
CA PRO A 62 9.30 38.66 -17.91
C PRO A 62 9.66 39.04 -16.46
N PHE A 63 10.84 38.62 -15.98
CA PHE A 63 11.32 38.89 -14.61
C PHE A 63 12.48 39.89 -14.54
N ALA A 64 12.95 40.42 -15.68
CA ALA A 64 14.19 41.20 -15.73
C ALA A 64 14.09 42.58 -15.09
N THR A 65 12.90 43.16 -14.95
CA THR A 65 12.75 44.57 -14.58
C THR A 65 11.72 44.85 -13.48
N THR A 66 10.92 43.87 -13.06
CA THR A 66 9.76 44.09 -12.16
C THR A 66 9.79 43.30 -10.85
N THR A 67 10.57 42.22 -10.75
CA THR A 67 10.58 41.36 -9.56
C THR A 67 12.00 41.16 -9.02
N PRO A 68 12.28 41.48 -7.74
CA PRO A 68 13.60 41.30 -7.15
C PRO A 68 14.02 39.82 -7.13
N LEU A 69 15.33 39.56 -7.11
CA LEU A 69 15.86 38.24 -6.78
C LEU A 69 15.96 38.13 -5.26
N TYR A 70 15.22 37.21 -4.65
CA TYR A 70 15.34 36.98 -3.22
C TYR A 70 16.62 36.20 -2.91
N VAL A 71 17.43 36.68 -1.97
CA VAL A 71 18.72 36.07 -1.60
C VAL A 71 18.72 35.73 -0.13
N GLY A 72 19.06 34.49 0.23
CA GLY A 72 19.13 34.10 1.63
C GLY A 72 20.05 32.94 1.93
N SER A 73 20.40 32.79 3.20
CA SER A 73 21.26 31.72 3.70
C SER A 73 20.59 31.00 4.86
N ILE A 74 20.56 29.66 4.81
CA ILE A 74 20.13 28.85 5.96
C ILE A 74 21.10 28.99 7.14
N LYS A 75 22.34 29.44 6.91
CA LYS A 75 23.34 29.58 8.00
C LYS A 75 22.90 30.55 9.08
N THR A 76 22.01 31.49 8.76
CA THR A 76 21.39 32.38 9.75
C THR A 76 20.48 31.65 10.73
N LEU A 77 19.92 30.49 10.34
CA LEU A 77 18.98 29.70 11.14
C LEU A 77 19.68 28.60 11.93
N VAL A 78 20.63 27.90 11.31
CA VAL A 78 21.24 26.66 11.86
C VAL A 78 22.76 26.71 11.98
N GLY A 79 23.38 27.85 11.69
CA GLY A 79 24.83 28.00 11.64
C GLY A 79 25.48 27.35 10.40
N HIS A 80 26.81 27.34 10.37
CA HIS A 80 27.57 26.71 9.30
C HIS A 80 27.78 25.22 9.59
N LEU A 81 27.09 24.35 8.85
CA LEU A 81 27.19 22.89 9.02
C LEU A 81 28.40 22.24 8.33
N GLU A 82 29.45 23.03 8.06
CA GLU A 82 30.62 22.63 7.25
C GLU A 82 30.29 21.76 6.03
N GLY A 83 30.74 20.49 5.99
CA GLY A 83 30.46 19.56 4.89
C GLY A 83 28.96 19.32 4.63
N GLY A 84 28.09 19.54 5.63
CA GLY A 84 26.63 19.49 5.50
C GLY A 84 25.97 20.79 5.03
N ALA A 85 26.72 21.89 4.86
CA ALA A 85 26.14 23.21 4.57
C ALA A 85 25.41 23.29 3.22
N GLY A 86 25.85 22.51 2.23
CA GLY A 86 25.17 22.37 0.94
C GLY A 86 23.81 21.68 1.09
N LEU A 87 23.79 20.51 1.74
CA LEU A 87 22.57 19.72 1.98
C LEU A 87 21.57 20.46 2.88
N GLY A 88 22.03 21.14 3.92
CA GLY A 88 21.17 22.01 4.73
C GLY A 88 20.52 23.09 3.86
N GLY A 89 21.29 23.69 2.95
CA GLY A 89 20.77 24.63 1.94
C GLY A 89 19.67 24.02 1.07
N ILE A 90 19.91 22.83 0.51
CA ILE A 90 18.93 22.10 -0.31
C ILE A 90 17.66 21.80 0.48
N LEU A 91 17.76 21.42 1.76
CA LEU A 91 16.59 21.14 2.60
C LEU A 91 15.71 22.39 2.76
N LYS A 92 16.29 23.57 3.02
CA LYS A 92 15.54 24.84 3.06
C LYS A 92 14.82 25.09 1.73
N VAL A 93 15.50 24.86 0.61
CA VAL A 93 14.95 25.03 -0.74
C VAL A 93 13.76 24.09 -1.00
N LEU A 94 13.91 22.80 -0.70
CA LEU A 94 12.84 21.82 -0.90
C LEU A 94 11.59 22.15 -0.07
N LEU A 95 11.77 22.57 1.18
CA LEU A 95 10.66 23.02 2.02
C LEU A 95 10.04 24.32 1.50
N SER A 96 10.86 25.27 1.05
CA SER A 96 10.38 26.52 0.44
C SER A 96 9.52 26.28 -0.80
N ILE A 97 9.95 25.40 -1.71
CA ILE A 97 9.19 25.00 -2.90
C ILE A 97 7.91 24.27 -2.49
N LYS A 98 8.00 23.26 -1.62
CA LYS A 98 6.86 22.45 -1.16
C LYS A 98 5.76 23.30 -0.52
N HIS A 99 6.16 24.30 0.28
CA HIS A 99 5.23 25.20 0.97
C HIS A 99 4.95 26.49 0.18
N LYS A 100 5.46 26.63 -1.05
CA LYS A 100 5.33 27.84 -1.88
C LYS A 100 5.62 29.12 -1.08
N THR A 101 6.72 29.11 -0.33
CA THR A 101 7.05 30.12 0.69
C THR A 101 8.54 30.44 0.71
N ILE A 102 8.90 31.73 0.77
CA ILE A 102 10.26 32.19 1.02
C ILE A 102 10.42 32.50 2.50
N PHE A 103 11.29 31.74 3.17
CA PHE A 103 11.56 31.89 4.60
C PHE A 103 12.63 32.95 4.89
N PRO A 104 12.54 33.66 6.03
CA PRO A 104 13.42 34.76 6.35
C PRO A 104 14.88 34.32 6.56
N ASN A 105 15.76 35.33 6.54
CA ASN A 105 17.09 35.27 7.10
C ASN A 105 17.04 35.83 8.52
N LEU A 106 17.45 35.03 9.50
CA LEU A 106 17.61 35.52 10.87
C LEU A 106 18.89 36.36 10.98
N LEU A 107 19.03 37.10 12.08
CA LEU A 107 20.25 37.87 12.39
C LEU A 107 20.62 38.92 11.32
N PHE A 108 19.64 39.43 10.57
CA PHE A 108 19.81 40.51 9.60
C PHE A 108 19.22 41.80 10.15
N ASN A 109 20.08 42.74 10.57
CA ASN A 109 19.68 44.02 11.15
C ASN A 109 19.95 45.19 10.20
N GLU A 110 21.18 45.29 9.71
CA GLU A 110 21.63 46.36 8.82
C GLU A 110 22.38 45.75 7.63
N LEU A 111 22.10 46.25 6.43
CA LEU A 111 22.75 45.77 5.21
C LEU A 111 24.21 46.24 5.18
N ASN A 112 25.12 45.32 4.85
CA ASN A 112 26.53 45.66 4.69
C ASN A 112 26.71 46.79 3.64
N PRO A 113 27.39 47.90 3.95
CA PRO A 113 27.58 49.02 3.01
C PRO A 113 28.23 48.62 1.67
N LYS A 114 28.99 47.52 1.63
CA LYS A 114 29.58 46.98 0.40
C LYS A 114 28.59 46.22 -0.48
N VAL A 115 27.45 45.81 0.08
CA VAL A 115 26.34 45.13 -0.61
C VAL A 115 25.20 46.10 -0.92
N ALA A 116 25.07 47.20 -0.17
CA ALA A 116 24.05 48.23 -0.35
C ALA A 116 23.87 48.75 -1.80
N PRO A 117 24.91 48.88 -2.65
CA PRO A 117 24.72 49.26 -4.06
C PRO A 117 23.92 48.25 -4.89
N LEU A 118 23.77 47.02 -4.39
CA LEU A 118 23.02 45.93 -5.03
C LEU A 118 21.63 45.73 -4.41
N ASP A 119 21.27 46.58 -3.44
CA ASP A 119 19.96 46.58 -2.80
C ASP A 119 18.87 47.02 -3.79
N GLY A 120 17.69 46.42 -3.67
CA GLY A 120 16.61 46.52 -4.66
C GLY A 120 16.58 45.30 -5.59
N PRO A 121 17.54 45.14 -6.54
CA PRO A 121 17.57 43.96 -7.40
C PRO A 121 17.85 42.65 -6.65
N LEU A 122 18.65 42.70 -5.58
CA LEU A 122 18.87 41.59 -4.64
C LEU A 122 18.17 41.91 -3.32
N GLN A 123 17.09 41.20 -2.98
CA GLN A 123 16.37 41.42 -1.72
C GLN A 123 16.63 40.30 -0.71
N ILE A 124 16.97 40.68 0.51
CA ILE A 124 17.19 39.74 1.62
C ILE A 124 15.89 39.66 2.44
N PRO A 125 15.13 38.56 2.38
CA PRO A 125 13.87 38.43 3.12
C PRO A 125 14.14 38.40 4.64
N THR A 126 13.42 39.25 5.38
CA THR A 126 13.48 39.35 6.86
C THR A 126 12.22 38.82 7.55
N SER A 127 11.14 38.59 6.78
CA SER A 127 9.92 37.94 7.22
C SER A 127 9.53 36.79 6.26
N THR A 128 8.67 35.89 6.72
CA THR A 128 8.10 34.84 5.87
C THR A 128 7.13 35.46 4.88
N GLN A 129 7.29 35.14 3.60
CA GLN A 129 6.47 35.68 2.52
C GLN A 129 6.11 34.58 1.51
N PRO A 130 4.95 34.69 0.83
CA PRO A 130 4.58 33.74 -0.21
C PRO A 130 5.61 33.72 -1.36
N TRP A 131 5.68 32.61 -2.09
CA TRP A 131 6.44 32.56 -3.33
C TRP A 131 5.90 33.58 -4.32
N PRO A 132 6.75 34.27 -5.11
CA PRO A 132 6.29 35.19 -6.15
C PRO A 132 5.36 34.49 -7.14
N GLU A 133 4.35 35.22 -7.64
CA GLU A 133 3.52 34.73 -8.73
C GLU A 133 4.38 34.49 -9.99
N LEU A 134 4.20 33.33 -10.62
CA LEU A 134 4.98 32.92 -11.78
C LEU A 134 4.11 32.92 -13.03
N PRO A 135 4.65 33.32 -14.20
CA PRO A 135 4.00 33.11 -15.47
C PRO A 135 3.69 31.62 -15.71
N PRO A 136 2.68 31.31 -16.54
CA PRO A 136 2.37 29.93 -16.89
C PRO A 136 3.60 29.17 -17.42
N ARG A 137 3.76 27.91 -17.02
CA ARG A 137 4.87 27.01 -17.42
C ARG A 137 6.26 27.43 -16.93
N VAL A 138 6.37 28.43 -16.05
CA VAL A 138 7.62 28.73 -15.35
C VAL A 138 7.60 27.99 -14.00
N PRO A 139 8.52 27.04 -13.76
CA PRO A 139 8.59 26.36 -12.49
C PRO A 139 9.15 27.27 -11.40
N MET A 140 8.79 27.00 -10.15
CA MET A 140 9.50 27.59 -9.00
C MET A 140 10.96 27.16 -9.09
N ARG A 141 11.86 28.11 -9.32
CA ARG A 141 13.29 27.81 -9.54
C ARG A 141 14.14 28.47 -8.49
N VAL A 142 15.13 27.72 -8.01
CA VAL A 142 16.02 28.13 -6.92
C VAL A 142 17.46 27.80 -7.26
N SER A 143 18.34 28.77 -7.07
CA SER A 143 19.78 28.57 -7.13
C SER A 143 20.37 28.29 -5.74
N VAL A 144 21.37 27.43 -5.65
CA VAL A 144 22.04 27.05 -4.40
C VAL A 144 23.56 27.14 -4.57
N ASN A 145 24.19 28.05 -3.83
CA ASN A 145 25.65 28.10 -3.70
C ASN A 145 26.13 27.37 -2.45
N SER A 146 27.28 26.69 -2.59
CA SER A 146 28.10 26.23 -1.47
C SER A 146 29.57 26.26 -1.85
N PHE A 147 30.36 27.06 -1.12
CA PHE A 147 31.78 27.26 -1.40
C PHE A 147 32.62 26.69 -0.25
N SER A 148 33.73 26.05 -0.60
CA SER A 148 34.68 25.54 0.38
C SER A 148 35.82 26.54 0.59
N PHE A 149 36.46 26.50 1.76
CA PHE A 149 37.67 27.27 2.01
C PHE A 149 38.83 26.87 1.09
N GLY A 150 38.81 25.65 0.53
CA GLY A 150 39.78 25.12 -0.43
C GLY A 150 39.53 25.53 -1.88
N ASP A 151 38.77 26.61 -2.11
CA ASP A 151 38.43 27.18 -3.43
C ASP A 151 37.65 26.22 -4.38
N THR A 152 37.17 25.07 -3.90
CA THR A 152 36.19 24.26 -4.65
C THR A 152 34.79 24.83 -4.46
N ASN A 153 34.18 25.31 -5.54
CA ASN A 153 32.89 25.98 -5.54
C ASN A 153 31.82 25.11 -6.22
N ALA A 154 30.64 25.01 -5.60
CA ALA A 154 29.51 24.29 -6.17
C ALA A 154 28.29 25.22 -6.31
N HIS A 155 27.59 25.07 -7.43
CA HIS A 155 26.32 25.71 -7.71
C HIS A 155 25.32 24.66 -8.22
N ALA A 156 24.09 24.72 -7.75
CA ALA A 156 23.01 23.84 -8.19
C ALA A 156 21.73 24.62 -8.44
N ILE A 157 20.94 24.16 -9.41
CA ILE A 157 19.64 24.71 -9.76
C ILE A 157 18.59 23.65 -9.41
N LEU A 158 17.55 24.05 -8.67
CA LEU A 158 16.43 23.20 -8.31
C LEU A 158 15.14 23.80 -8.86
N GLU A 159 14.25 22.94 -9.35
CA GLU A 159 12.93 23.32 -9.83
C GLU A 159 11.85 22.58 -9.04
N GLY A 160 10.71 23.23 -8.86
CA GLY A 160 9.52 22.63 -8.27
C GLY A 160 8.88 21.61 -9.21
N PHE A 161 8.45 20.50 -8.63
CA PHE A 161 7.68 19.47 -9.30
C PHE A 161 6.19 19.70 -9.06
N GLU A 162 5.39 19.82 -10.13
CA GLU A 162 3.93 19.90 -10.03
C GLU A 162 3.31 18.59 -10.56
N PRO A 163 2.48 17.88 -9.76
CA PRO A 163 1.91 16.58 -10.17
C PRO A 163 1.09 16.60 -11.47
N SER A 164 0.54 17.76 -11.84
CA SER A 164 -0.15 17.96 -13.13
C SER A 164 0.74 17.65 -14.34
N ASP A 165 2.07 17.75 -14.17
CA ASP A 165 3.03 17.42 -15.22
C ASP A 165 3.01 15.91 -15.56
N VAL A 166 2.55 15.06 -14.63
CA VAL A 166 2.46 13.59 -14.79
C VAL A 166 1.05 13.13 -15.14
N GLN A 167 0.00 13.83 -14.69
CA GLN A 167 -1.40 13.45 -14.93
C GLN A 167 -1.82 13.42 -16.41
N SER A 168 -1.06 14.08 -17.30
CA SER A 168 -1.27 13.99 -18.75
C SER A 168 -1.06 12.59 -19.34
N LEU A 169 -0.40 11.67 -18.60
CA LEU A 169 -0.11 10.30 -19.06
C LEU A 169 -1.05 9.22 -18.47
N GLU A 170 -1.77 9.49 -17.38
CA GLU A 170 -2.50 8.44 -16.62
C GLU A 170 -4.03 8.64 -16.57
N SER A 171 -4.55 9.71 -17.19
CA SER A 171 -5.95 10.11 -17.06
C SER A 171 -6.99 9.19 -17.75
N GLU A 172 -6.58 8.11 -18.42
CA GLU A 172 -7.53 7.17 -19.05
C GLU A 172 -8.04 6.04 -18.13
N THR A 173 -7.46 5.81 -16.95
CA THR A 173 -7.78 4.62 -16.13
C THR A 173 -8.47 4.87 -14.78
N ALA A 174 -8.66 6.11 -14.33
CA ALA A 174 -9.02 6.43 -12.95
C ALA A 174 -10.51 6.78 -12.69
N SER A 175 -11.46 6.23 -13.46
CA SER A 175 -12.90 6.54 -13.31
C SER A 175 -13.74 5.44 -12.61
N VAL A 176 -13.18 4.74 -11.62
CA VAL A 176 -13.98 3.84 -10.75
C VAL A 176 -13.65 4.07 -9.27
N GLN A 177 -14.04 5.23 -8.73
CA GLN A 177 -14.21 5.38 -7.28
C GLN A 177 -15.66 5.08 -6.90
N THR A 178 -15.95 3.80 -6.65
CA THR A 178 -17.14 3.41 -5.88
C THR A 178 -16.74 3.29 -4.41
N SER A 179 -17.36 4.16 -3.61
CA SER A 179 -17.37 4.27 -2.15
C SER A 179 -18.01 3.06 -1.45
N VAL A 180 -17.47 1.87 -1.68
CA VAL A 180 -17.76 0.71 -0.84
C VAL A 180 -16.60 0.57 0.14
N GLY A 181 -16.86 0.62 1.45
CA GLY A 181 -15.85 0.39 2.48
C GLY A 181 -15.13 -0.93 2.23
N ARG A 182 -13.91 -0.86 1.69
CA ARG A 182 -13.12 -2.05 1.40
C ARG A 182 -12.34 -2.40 2.64
N LEU A 183 -12.70 -3.51 3.27
CA LEU A 183 -11.91 -4.09 4.35
C LEU A 183 -10.50 -4.37 3.80
N SER A 184 -9.51 -3.62 4.30
CA SER A 184 -8.14 -3.64 3.80
C SER A 184 -7.18 -4.08 4.90
N PRO A 185 -6.22 -4.97 4.61
CA PRO A 185 -5.21 -5.38 5.60
C PRO A 185 -4.09 -4.34 5.70
N PHE A 186 -4.00 -3.63 6.83
CA PHE A 186 -2.92 -2.71 7.13
C PHE A 186 -1.79 -3.45 7.84
N VAL A 187 -0.76 -3.81 7.09
CA VAL A 187 0.38 -4.59 7.59
C VAL A 187 1.43 -3.69 8.23
N LEU A 188 1.81 -3.99 9.46
CA LEU A 188 2.93 -3.37 10.15
C LEU A 188 4.01 -4.41 10.43
N SER A 189 5.27 -3.99 10.41
CA SER A 189 6.38 -4.87 10.73
C SER A 189 7.48 -4.13 11.48
N GLY A 190 8.22 -4.84 12.31
CA GLY A 190 9.31 -4.31 13.11
C GLY A 190 10.44 -5.33 13.27
N HIS A 191 11.65 -4.85 13.53
CA HIS A 191 12.80 -5.73 13.74
C HIS A 191 12.82 -6.38 15.13
N SER A 192 12.09 -5.81 16.09
CA SER A 192 11.87 -6.34 17.43
C SER A 192 10.43 -6.11 17.89
N ALA A 193 9.95 -6.90 18.85
CA ALA A 193 8.61 -6.75 19.41
C ALA A 193 8.39 -5.34 20.00
N SER A 194 9.43 -4.75 20.61
CA SER A 194 9.39 -3.37 21.11
C SER A 194 9.23 -2.34 19.98
N SER A 195 9.95 -2.49 18.87
CA SER A 195 9.82 -1.58 17.72
C SER A 195 8.46 -1.70 17.04
N LEU A 196 7.91 -2.92 16.94
CA LEU A 196 6.60 -3.18 16.37
C LEU A 196 5.48 -2.67 17.29
N GLY A 197 5.61 -2.86 18.60
CA GLY A 197 4.64 -2.36 19.60
C GLY A 197 4.60 -0.84 19.71
N ASN A 198 5.65 -0.13 19.28
CA ASN A 198 5.76 1.32 19.37
C ASN A 198 5.27 2.06 18.10
N CYS A 199 4.06 1.74 17.65
CA CYS A 199 3.40 2.38 16.51
C CYS A 199 2.88 3.81 16.79
N LYS A 200 3.36 4.49 17.83
CA LYS A 200 2.87 5.81 18.27
C LYS A 200 2.96 6.88 17.19
N ALA A 201 3.99 6.83 16.34
CA ALA A 201 4.15 7.79 15.26
C ALA A 201 3.08 7.63 14.17
N LEU A 202 2.74 6.38 13.81
CA LEU A 202 1.67 6.09 12.86
C LEU A 202 0.31 6.45 13.47
N LEU A 203 0.06 6.04 14.71
CA LEU A 203 -1.16 6.39 15.43
C LEU A 203 -1.36 7.90 15.46
N LYS A 204 -0.35 8.66 15.91
CA LYS A 204 -0.40 10.13 15.91
C LYS A 204 -0.68 10.69 14.53
N TYR A 205 0.00 10.17 13.50
CA TYR A 205 -0.21 10.63 12.13
C TYR A 205 -1.65 10.41 11.66
N LEU A 206 -2.25 9.25 11.95
CA LEU A 206 -3.64 8.96 11.58
C LEU A 206 -4.63 9.83 12.37
N THR A 207 -4.39 10.04 13.67
CA THR A 207 -5.19 10.96 14.49
C THR A 207 -5.15 12.39 13.97
N ASP A 208 -3.97 12.86 13.53
CA ASP A 208 -3.81 14.20 12.96
C ASP A 208 -4.36 14.30 11.51
N ASN A 209 -4.60 13.16 10.83
CA ASN A 209 -4.97 13.09 9.41
C ASN A 209 -6.10 12.07 9.15
N VAL A 210 -7.22 12.20 9.86
CA VAL A 210 -8.35 11.24 9.79
C VAL A 210 -8.93 11.10 8.37
N SER A 211 -8.85 12.15 7.54
CA SER A 211 -9.32 12.15 6.15
C SER A 211 -8.39 11.44 5.14
N ILE A 212 -7.34 10.76 5.60
CA ILE A 212 -6.42 10.05 4.72
C ILE A 212 -7.11 8.95 3.90
N SER A 213 -6.68 8.81 2.65
CA SER A 213 -7.06 7.66 1.81
C SER A 213 -6.50 6.37 2.39
N LEU A 214 -7.38 5.53 2.93
CA LEU A 214 -7.02 4.20 3.43
C LEU A 214 -6.44 3.28 2.35
N LEU A 215 -6.84 3.48 1.10
CA LEU A 215 -6.29 2.72 -0.03
C LEU A 215 -4.81 3.07 -0.24
N ASP A 216 -4.47 4.35 -0.25
CA ASP A 216 -3.10 4.82 -0.44
C ASP A 216 -2.24 4.46 0.77
N LEU A 217 -2.79 4.56 1.98
CA LEU A 217 -2.12 4.11 3.20
C LEU A 217 -1.78 2.62 3.12
N ASN A 218 -2.75 1.77 2.76
CA ASN A 218 -2.52 0.34 2.60
C ASN A 218 -1.44 0.07 1.54
N TRP A 219 -1.53 0.73 0.37
CA TRP A 219 -0.53 0.59 -0.67
C TRP A 219 0.87 0.98 -0.21
N VAL A 220 1.02 2.08 0.54
CA VAL A 220 2.31 2.52 1.11
C VAL A 220 2.85 1.52 2.12
N LEU A 221 2.00 1.04 3.05
CA LEU A 221 2.42 0.08 4.06
C LEU A 221 2.84 -1.26 3.46
N HIS A 222 2.19 -1.69 2.38
CA HIS A 222 2.49 -2.96 1.72
C HIS A 222 3.65 -2.86 0.72
N SER A 223 3.72 -1.79 -0.08
CA SER A 223 4.59 -1.71 -1.26
C SER A 223 5.77 -0.75 -1.11
N ARG A 224 5.71 0.17 -0.14
CA ARG A 224 6.71 1.25 0.04
C ARG A 224 7.35 1.23 1.43
N ARG A 225 7.20 0.12 2.16
CA ARG A 225 7.86 -0.15 3.44
C ARG A 225 8.60 -1.48 3.36
N THR A 226 9.69 -1.57 4.11
CA THR A 226 10.41 -2.82 4.33
C THR A 226 9.57 -3.75 5.19
N ALA A 227 9.48 -5.03 4.79
CA ALA A 227 8.85 -6.06 5.59
C ALA A 227 9.89 -6.74 6.50
N HIS A 228 9.73 -6.63 7.81
CA HIS A 228 10.55 -7.31 8.81
C HIS A 228 9.95 -8.69 9.20
N CYS A 229 10.68 -9.47 10.00
CA CYS A 229 10.25 -10.81 10.41
C CYS A 229 9.03 -10.77 11.34
N LEU A 230 9.00 -9.82 12.29
CA LEU A 230 7.85 -9.65 13.19
C LEU A 230 6.82 -8.78 12.48
N ARG A 231 5.61 -9.31 12.34
CA ARG A 231 4.52 -8.68 11.59
C ARG A 231 3.23 -8.75 12.39
N THR A 232 2.42 -7.74 12.21
CA THR A 232 1.02 -7.73 12.61
C THR A 232 0.20 -7.09 11.50
N PHE A 233 -1.11 -7.31 11.51
CA PHE A 233 -2.01 -6.65 10.58
C PHE A 233 -3.28 -6.21 11.29
N PHE A 234 -3.89 -5.17 10.75
CA PHE A 234 -5.21 -4.68 11.17
C PHE A 234 -6.13 -4.67 9.97
N THR A 235 -7.43 -4.77 10.20
CA THR A 235 -8.42 -4.67 9.15
C THR A 235 -9.41 -3.59 9.53
N ALA A 236 -9.60 -2.61 8.65
CA ALA A 236 -10.53 -1.52 8.88
C ALA A 236 -11.22 -1.11 7.58
N GLN A 237 -12.44 -0.62 7.70
CA GLN A 237 -13.18 0.02 6.60
C GLN A 237 -13.15 1.55 6.73
N ALA A 238 -12.89 2.07 7.93
CA ALA A 238 -12.76 3.49 8.25
C ALA A 238 -11.49 3.79 9.06
N CYS A 239 -11.01 5.04 8.99
CA CYS A 239 -9.75 5.44 9.64
C CYS A 239 -9.87 5.37 11.16
N GLU A 240 -11.05 5.71 11.69
CA GLU A 240 -11.38 5.68 13.10
C GLU A 240 -11.30 4.27 13.69
N GLU A 241 -11.74 3.25 12.95
CA GLU A 241 -11.61 1.84 13.35
C GLU A 241 -10.13 1.44 13.46
N LEU A 242 -9.32 1.83 12.46
CA LEU A 242 -7.88 1.55 12.46
C LEU A 242 -7.17 2.25 13.62
N ILE A 243 -7.54 3.50 13.93
CA ILE A 243 -7.01 4.25 15.07
C ILE A 243 -7.32 3.51 16.38
N GLN A 244 -8.57 3.11 16.60
CA GLN A 244 -8.98 2.39 17.82
C GLN A 244 -8.21 1.07 18.00
N ASP A 245 -8.02 0.32 16.92
CA ASP A 245 -7.26 -0.93 16.95
C ASP A 245 -5.77 -0.69 17.26
N LEU A 246 -5.17 0.34 16.66
CA LEU A 246 -3.79 0.72 16.93
C LEU A 246 -3.59 1.24 18.36
N GLU A 247 -4.55 1.98 18.91
CA GLU A 247 -4.53 2.43 20.31
C GLU A 247 -4.51 1.24 21.27
N ARG A 248 -5.41 0.28 21.06
CA ARG A 248 -5.45 -0.96 21.86
C ARG A 248 -4.13 -1.72 21.75
N PHE A 249 -3.59 -1.86 20.54
CA PHE A 249 -2.33 -2.55 20.30
C PHE A 249 -1.16 -1.86 21.01
N VAL A 250 -1.03 -0.53 20.89
CA VAL A 250 0.04 0.24 21.54
C VAL A 250 -0.06 0.14 23.06
N GLU A 251 -1.26 0.23 23.64
CA GLU A 251 -1.41 0.16 25.11
C GLU A 251 -1.12 -1.25 25.67
N GLN A 252 -1.51 -2.32 24.95
CA GLN A 252 -1.16 -3.69 25.32
C GLN A 252 0.37 -3.88 25.35
N HIS A 253 1.07 -3.38 24.33
CA HIS A 253 2.53 -3.54 24.21
C HIS A 253 3.31 -2.57 25.11
N ARG A 254 2.71 -1.46 25.56
CA ARG A 254 3.28 -0.60 26.59
C ARG A 254 3.35 -1.30 27.95
N LYS A 255 2.36 -2.14 28.27
CA LYS A 255 2.28 -2.88 29.55
C LYS A 255 3.13 -4.15 29.54
N ALA A 256 3.37 -4.74 28.38
CA ALA A 256 4.20 -5.92 28.22
C ALA A 256 5.70 -5.58 28.34
N THR A 257 6.18 -5.36 29.57
CA THR A 257 7.63 -5.24 29.84
C THR A 257 8.25 -6.63 29.84
N ASN A 258 8.88 -7.02 28.72
CA ASN A 258 9.73 -8.21 28.54
C ASN A 258 9.08 -9.55 28.92
N LYS A 259 8.70 -10.41 27.93
CA LYS A 259 9.09 -11.85 27.89
C LYS A 259 8.46 -12.77 26.84
N ASP A 260 7.58 -12.33 25.93
CA ASP A 260 7.07 -13.27 24.91
C ASP A 260 7.18 -12.71 23.48
N GLU A 261 8.26 -13.10 22.79
CA GLU A 261 8.40 -12.95 21.33
C GLU A 261 7.54 -13.97 20.55
N SER A 262 6.87 -14.89 21.26
CA SER A 262 6.07 -15.99 20.71
C SER A 262 4.75 -15.53 20.06
N ALA A 263 4.32 -14.28 20.25
CA ALA A 263 3.06 -13.76 19.72
C ALA A 263 3.09 -13.35 18.22
N PHE A 264 4.22 -13.54 17.53
CA PHE A 264 4.43 -13.03 16.17
C PHE A 264 4.87 -14.12 15.19
N VAL A 265 4.11 -15.20 15.07
CA VAL A 265 4.28 -16.17 13.97
C VAL A 265 2.90 -16.58 13.46
N THR A 266 2.63 -16.31 12.17
CA THR A 266 1.47 -16.86 11.46
C THR A 266 1.98 -17.68 10.28
N ASP A 267 2.33 -18.94 10.52
CA ASP A 267 2.38 -19.94 9.45
C ASP A 267 0.93 -20.33 9.13
N THR A 268 0.46 -19.98 7.93
CA THR A 268 -0.92 -20.26 7.52
C THR A 268 -0.94 -21.44 6.55
N LEU A 269 -1.38 -22.60 7.03
CA LEU A 269 -1.81 -23.72 6.19
C LEU A 269 -3.30 -23.52 5.87
N ILE A 270 -3.67 -23.38 4.59
CA ILE A 270 -5.07 -23.26 4.16
C ILE A 270 -5.60 -24.65 3.83
N GLN A 271 -6.46 -25.20 4.69
CA GLN A 271 -7.21 -26.42 4.43
C GLN A 271 -8.64 -26.07 4.01
N LEU A 272 -9.07 -26.48 2.81
CA LEU A 272 -10.44 -26.31 2.34
C LEU A 272 -11.25 -27.55 2.75
N SER A 273 -12.15 -27.40 3.74
CA SER A 273 -12.99 -28.49 4.27
C SER A 273 -14.50 -28.21 4.13
N HIS A 274 -15.31 -29.25 4.31
CA HIS A 274 -16.78 -29.26 4.05
C HIS A 274 -17.65 -28.55 5.06
N HIS A 275 -17.09 -27.98 6.13
CA HIS A 275 -17.87 -27.34 7.19
C HIS A 275 -17.50 -25.87 7.30
N VAL A 276 -17.82 -25.13 6.24
CA VAL A 276 -17.72 -23.68 6.26
C VAL A 276 -19.10 -23.11 5.94
N SER A 277 -19.90 -22.96 6.99
CA SER A 277 -21.10 -22.11 6.98
C SER A 277 -20.62 -20.66 7.10
N TRP A 278 -20.61 -19.92 6.00
CA TRP A 278 -20.56 -18.45 6.04
C TRP A 278 -21.70 -17.89 5.18
N ALA A 279 -22.42 -16.93 5.77
CA ALA A 279 -23.14 -15.91 5.02
C ALA A 279 -22.11 -14.88 4.51
N CYS A 280 -21.71 -14.98 3.25
CA CYS A 280 -20.92 -13.94 2.58
C CYS A 280 -21.86 -13.07 1.71
N SER A 281 -21.69 -11.75 1.81
CA SER A 281 -22.39 -10.77 0.99
C SER A 281 -22.05 -10.95 -0.51
N PRO A 282 -23.03 -10.97 -1.42
CA PRO A 282 -22.85 -11.37 -2.81
C PRO A 282 -22.47 -10.18 -3.71
N ASP A 283 -21.25 -9.64 -3.57
CA ASP A 283 -20.77 -8.64 -4.53
C ASP A 283 -19.40 -9.03 -5.09
N LYS A 284 -19.42 -9.49 -6.36
CA LYS A 284 -18.30 -9.69 -7.33
C LYS A 284 -18.07 -11.11 -7.85
N VAL A 285 -19.13 -11.76 -8.35
CA VAL A 285 -18.99 -12.80 -9.38
C VAL A 285 -19.78 -12.39 -10.61
N ARG A 286 -19.23 -11.46 -11.41
CA ARG A 286 -19.77 -11.07 -12.72
C ARG A 286 -18.64 -11.01 -13.75
N SER A 287 -18.50 -12.08 -14.52
CA SER A 287 -18.09 -12.12 -15.93
C SER A 287 -18.12 -13.61 -16.34
N GLY A 288 -18.58 -14.05 -17.51
CA GLY A 288 -18.79 -13.38 -18.78
C GLY A 288 -18.34 -14.33 -19.90
N GLN A 289 -18.95 -15.52 -19.99
CA GLN A 289 -18.88 -16.46 -21.11
C GLN A 289 -20.18 -17.29 -21.11
N PRO A 290 -20.87 -17.48 -22.26
CA PRO A 290 -22.08 -18.29 -22.33
C PRO A 290 -21.73 -19.77 -22.15
N TRP A 291 -22.34 -20.38 -21.14
CA TRP A 291 -22.21 -21.80 -20.82
C TRP A 291 -22.94 -22.62 -21.88
N VAL A 292 -22.22 -23.44 -22.66
CA VAL A 292 -22.86 -24.53 -23.41
C VAL A 292 -22.95 -25.72 -22.44
N VAL A 293 -23.96 -25.69 -21.57
CA VAL A 293 -24.33 -26.82 -20.72
C VAL A 293 -25.67 -27.32 -21.22
N THR A 294 -25.78 -28.62 -21.47
CA THR A 294 -27.03 -29.28 -21.90
C THR A 294 -28.17 -29.14 -20.85
N TYR A 295 -27.86 -28.74 -19.62
CA TYR A 295 -28.79 -28.46 -18.52
C TYR A 295 -28.28 -27.33 -17.62
N SER A 296 -29.02 -26.22 -17.51
CA SER A 296 -28.78 -25.17 -16.52
C SER A 296 -29.53 -25.50 -15.22
N PRO A 297 -28.97 -25.24 -14.01
CA PRO A 297 -29.75 -25.30 -12.78
C PRO A 297 -30.96 -24.35 -12.85
N GLU A 298 -32.10 -24.79 -12.32
CA GLU A 298 -33.32 -23.97 -12.17
C GLU A 298 -33.21 -22.92 -11.05
N TRP A 299 -32.06 -22.87 -10.37
CA TRP A 299 -31.80 -22.02 -9.22
C TRP A 299 -30.44 -21.32 -9.38
N SER A 300 -30.33 -20.14 -8.77
CA SER A 300 -29.13 -19.30 -8.79
C SER A 300 -28.30 -19.51 -7.53
N LEU A 301 -26.98 -19.65 -7.69
CA LEU A 301 -26.02 -19.70 -6.58
C LEU A 301 -26.11 -18.46 -5.70
N ILE A 302 -26.20 -17.28 -6.31
CA ILE A 302 -26.24 -16.00 -5.61
C ILE A 302 -27.55 -15.85 -4.84
N ASP A 303 -28.66 -16.19 -5.46
CA ASP A 303 -29.98 -16.06 -4.82
C ASP A 303 -30.07 -17.01 -3.63
N GLU A 304 -29.51 -18.22 -3.73
CA GLU A 304 -29.50 -19.18 -2.64
C GLU A 304 -28.57 -18.77 -1.48
N LEU A 305 -27.40 -18.18 -1.78
CA LEU A 305 -26.50 -17.60 -0.78
C LEU A 305 -27.11 -16.38 -0.05
N SER A 306 -28.06 -15.70 -0.69
CA SER A 306 -28.71 -14.50 -0.16
C SER A 306 -29.94 -14.79 0.69
N LYS A 307 -30.38 -16.06 0.76
CA LYS A 307 -31.52 -16.46 1.59
C LYS A 307 -31.13 -16.53 3.06
N ASP A 308 -32.08 -16.21 3.92
CA ASP A 308 -31.98 -16.50 5.35
C ASP A 308 -31.99 -18.02 5.61
N ALA A 309 -31.53 -18.40 6.80
CA ALA A 309 -31.39 -19.80 7.18
C ALA A 309 -32.71 -20.60 7.14
N SER A 310 -33.86 -19.94 7.35
CA SER A 310 -35.16 -20.62 7.37
C SER A 310 -35.70 -20.96 5.98
N ASN A 311 -35.29 -20.20 4.96
CA ASN A 311 -35.72 -20.37 3.57
C ASN A 311 -34.66 -21.06 2.68
N SER A 312 -33.43 -21.20 3.18
CA SER A 312 -32.34 -21.84 2.44
C SER A 312 -32.51 -23.35 2.34
N ARG A 313 -32.20 -23.89 1.16
CA ARG A 313 -32.14 -25.34 0.87
C ARG A 313 -30.71 -25.85 0.89
N VAL A 314 -29.75 -25.08 1.43
CA VAL A 314 -28.33 -25.43 1.44
C VAL A 314 -28.06 -26.81 2.04
N GLY A 315 -28.90 -27.31 2.95
CA GLY A 315 -28.77 -28.68 3.49
C GLY A 315 -28.97 -29.80 2.46
N LYS A 316 -29.60 -29.55 1.31
CA LYS A 316 -29.83 -30.56 0.26
C LYS A 316 -28.57 -30.71 -0.59
N ALA A 317 -28.09 -31.94 -0.79
CA ALA A 317 -26.89 -32.25 -1.60
C ALA A 317 -26.88 -31.62 -3.00
N ALA A 318 -28.05 -31.51 -3.65
CA ALA A 318 -28.22 -30.85 -4.94
C ALA A 318 -27.88 -29.35 -4.95
N VAL A 319 -27.84 -28.72 -3.76
CA VAL A 319 -27.55 -27.30 -3.55
C VAL A 319 -26.22 -27.13 -2.80
N SER A 320 -25.99 -27.86 -1.70
CA SER A 320 -24.75 -27.73 -0.91
C SER A 320 -23.49 -28.01 -1.72
N GLN A 321 -23.45 -29.11 -2.50
CA GLN A 321 -22.22 -29.48 -3.17
C GLN A 321 -21.80 -28.42 -4.20
N PRO A 322 -22.67 -27.97 -5.13
CA PRO A 322 -22.30 -26.93 -6.09
C PRO A 322 -22.01 -25.59 -5.43
N LEU A 323 -22.77 -25.22 -4.39
CA LEU A 323 -22.57 -23.97 -3.67
C LEU A 323 -21.22 -23.94 -2.95
N CYS A 324 -20.91 -24.98 -2.18
CA CYS A 324 -19.63 -25.10 -1.48
C CYS A 324 -18.45 -25.07 -2.46
N THR A 325 -18.56 -25.77 -3.59
CA THR A 325 -17.52 -25.78 -4.62
C THR A 325 -17.37 -24.42 -5.28
N ALA A 326 -18.47 -23.74 -5.64
CA ALA A 326 -18.42 -22.40 -6.20
C ALA A 326 -17.72 -21.39 -5.27
N VAL A 327 -17.99 -21.46 -3.97
CA VAL A 327 -17.32 -20.62 -2.96
C VAL A 327 -15.81 -20.93 -2.92
N GLN A 328 -15.43 -22.19 -2.88
CA GLN A 328 -14.01 -22.59 -2.90
C GLN A 328 -13.29 -22.10 -4.17
N LEU A 329 -13.92 -22.23 -5.34
CA LEU A 329 -13.39 -21.72 -6.61
C LEU A 329 -13.22 -20.20 -6.60
N GLY A 330 -14.19 -19.47 -6.03
CA GLY A 330 -14.11 -18.02 -5.83
C GLY A 330 -12.95 -17.62 -4.91
N LEU A 331 -12.73 -18.35 -3.82
CA LEU A 331 -11.62 -18.11 -2.89
C LEU A 331 -10.25 -18.40 -3.55
N VAL A 332 -10.14 -19.49 -4.32
CA VAL A 332 -8.93 -19.81 -5.10
C VAL A 332 -8.62 -18.68 -6.08
N ALA A 333 -9.62 -18.19 -6.81
CA ALA A 333 -9.45 -17.07 -7.72
C ALA A 333 -9.01 -15.79 -6.99
N LEU A 334 -9.56 -15.53 -5.80
CA LEU A 334 -9.14 -14.40 -4.96
C LEU A 334 -7.68 -14.52 -4.51
N PHE A 335 -7.25 -15.70 -4.04
CA PHE A 335 -5.86 -15.95 -3.66
C PHE A 335 -4.89 -15.72 -4.82
N GLN A 336 -5.19 -16.30 -5.99
CA GLN A 336 -4.38 -16.12 -7.19
C GLN A 336 -4.31 -14.64 -7.62
N LYS A 337 -5.43 -13.92 -7.60
CA LYS A 337 -5.47 -12.48 -7.90
C LYS A 337 -4.73 -11.63 -6.86
N SER A 338 -4.59 -12.13 -5.64
CA SER A 338 -3.84 -11.48 -4.56
C SER A 338 -2.33 -11.81 -4.62
N GLY A 339 -1.89 -12.57 -5.62
CA GLY A 339 -0.50 -12.96 -5.80
C GLY A 339 -0.06 -14.16 -4.94
N LEU A 340 -0.97 -14.81 -4.23
CA LEU A 340 -0.69 -16.03 -3.48
C LEU A 340 -0.54 -17.20 -4.45
N ARG A 341 0.51 -17.99 -4.22
CA ARG A 341 0.76 -19.25 -4.92
C ARG A 341 0.49 -20.39 -3.95
N LEU A 342 -0.23 -21.40 -4.43
CA LEU A 342 -0.52 -22.60 -3.66
C LEU A 342 0.48 -23.69 -4.09
N ASP A 343 1.36 -24.09 -3.18
CA ASP A 343 2.38 -25.11 -3.47
C ASP A 343 1.83 -26.53 -3.41
N VAL A 344 0.87 -26.77 -2.51
CA VAL A 344 0.19 -28.06 -2.33
C VAL A 344 -1.29 -27.80 -2.13
N ILE A 345 -2.11 -28.61 -2.81
CA ILE A 345 -3.57 -28.49 -2.75
C ILE A 345 -4.13 -29.88 -2.50
N VAL A 346 -4.95 -30.01 -1.45
CA VAL A 346 -5.63 -31.26 -1.08
C VAL A 346 -7.11 -30.95 -0.92
N GLY A 347 -7.94 -31.87 -1.37
CA GLY A 347 -9.39 -31.82 -1.20
C GLY A 347 -9.89 -33.02 -0.41
N HIS A 348 -11.10 -32.88 0.13
CA HIS A 348 -11.89 -33.95 0.75
C HIS A 348 -13.27 -33.91 0.06
N PRO A 349 -13.99 -35.00 -0.34
CA PRO A 349 -15.28 -34.82 -0.97
C PRO A 349 -15.22 -34.03 -2.25
N SER A 350 -16.24 -33.19 -2.37
CA SER A 350 -16.31 -32.21 -3.46
C SER A 350 -15.17 -31.20 -3.43
N GLY A 351 -14.42 -31.08 -2.33
CA GLY A 351 -13.21 -30.27 -2.29
C GLY A 351 -12.13 -30.77 -3.25
N GLU A 352 -12.10 -32.06 -3.62
CA GLU A 352 -11.20 -32.55 -4.67
C GLU A 352 -11.49 -31.94 -6.05
N ILE A 353 -12.74 -31.58 -6.31
CA ILE A 353 -13.15 -30.92 -7.55
C ILE A 353 -12.58 -29.49 -7.59
N ALA A 354 -12.67 -28.76 -6.46
CA ALA A 354 -12.05 -27.45 -6.33
C ALA A 354 -10.52 -27.54 -6.37
N ALA A 355 -9.93 -28.58 -5.77
CA ALA A 355 -8.49 -28.82 -5.81
C ALA A 355 -7.99 -29.09 -7.23
N ALA A 356 -8.71 -29.91 -8.00
CA ALA A 356 -8.40 -30.19 -9.41
C ALA A 356 -8.48 -28.92 -10.29
N HIS A 357 -9.39 -28.00 -9.97
CA HIS A 357 -9.41 -26.69 -10.62
C HIS A 357 -8.23 -25.81 -10.20
N ALA A 358 -7.96 -25.74 -8.90
CA ALA A 358 -6.88 -24.92 -8.35
C ALA A 358 -5.50 -25.38 -8.83
N SER A 359 -5.33 -26.68 -9.11
CA SER A 359 -4.14 -27.26 -9.76
C SER A 359 -4.14 -27.16 -11.29
N SER A 360 -5.13 -26.48 -11.87
CA SER A 360 -5.30 -26.27 -13.33
C SER A 360 -5.50 -27.56 -14.15
N VAL A 361 -5.86 -28.68 -13.53
CA VAL A 361 -6.18 -29.94 -14.22
C VAL A 361 -7.52 -29.83 -14.97
N ILE A 362 -8.50 -29.12 -14.39
CA ILE A 362 -9.80 -28.88 -14.99
C ILE A 362 -10.17 -27.39 -14.99
N GLY A 363 -10.91 -26.97 -16.02
CA GLY A 363 -11.48 -25.62 -16.09
C GLY A 363 -12.62 -25.42 -15.08
N ILE A 364 -12.92 -24.16 -14.76
CA ILE A 364 -14.01 -23.79 -13.83
C ILE A 364 -15.38 -24.34 -14.28
N ALA A 365 -15.62 -24.36 -15.60
CA ALA A 365 -16.86 -24.89 -16.17
C ALA A 365 -17.01 -26.39 -15.92
N THR A 366 -15.94 -27.16 -16.14
CA THR A 366 -15.89 -28.60 -15.89
C THR A 366 -16.05 -28.90 -14.40
N ALA A 367 -15.37 -28.15 -13.53
CA ALA A 367 -15.52 -28.30 -12.08
C ALA A 367 -16.98 -28.11 -11.64
N MET A 368 -17.64 -27.06 -12.14
CA MET A 368 -19.05 -26.79 -11.84
C MET A 368 -20.00 -27.86 -12.40
N GLN A 369 -19.72 -28.41 -13.59
CA GLN A 369 -20.51 -29.51 -14.16
C GLN A 369 -20.40 -30.79 -13.33
N ILE A 370 -19.18 -31.20 -12.95
CA ILE A 370 -18.95 -32.41 -12.15
C ILE A 370 -19.74 -32.30 -10.84
N VAL A 371 -19.59 -31.19 -10.11
CA VAL A 371 -20.25 -31.04 -8.82
C VAL A 371 -21.77 -30.89 -8.96
N TYR A 372 -22.26 -30.22 -10.01
CA TYR A 372 -23.70 -30.08 -10.25
C TYR A 372 -24.37 -31.44 -10.43
N TYR A 373 -23.83 -32.29 -11.31
CA TYR A 373 -24.40 -33.62 -11.53
C TYR A 373 -24.23 -34.52 -10.30
N ARG A 374 -23.09 -34.45 -9.63
CA ARG A 374 -22.86 -35.20 -8.39
C ARG A 374 -23.87 -34.84 -7.29
N GLY A 375 -24.14 -33.55 -7.09
CA GLY A 375 -25.15 -33.07 -6.14
C GLY A 375 -26.56 -33.44 -6.57
N LYS A 376 -26.92 -33.19 -7.85
CA LYS A 376 -28.25 -33.47 -8.42
C LYS A 376 -28.63 -34.94 -8.26
N HIS A 377 -27.68 -35.84 -8.51
CA HIS A 377 -27.90 -37.29 -8.46
C HIS A 377 -27.55 -37.94 -7.12
N ALA A 378 -27.15 -37.17 -6.10
CA ALA A 378 -26.82 -37.71 -4.78
C ALA A 378 -27.99 -38.51 -4.15
N HIS A 379 -29.24 -38.15 -4.45
CA HIS A 379 -30.44 -38.85 -3.97
C HIS A 379 -30.61 -40.27 -4.55
N LEU A 380 -29.84 -40.63 -5.59
CA LEU A 380 -29.80 -41.97 -6.17
C LEU A 380 -28.88 -42.91 -5.37
N ALA A 381 -28.00 -42.39 -4.51
CA ALA A 381 -27.17 -43.20 -3.63
C ALA A 381 -28.03 -43.77 -2.50
N ARG A 382 -28.47 -45.01 -2.67
CA ARG A 382 -29.34 -45.77 -1.77
C ARG A 382 -28.82 -47.20 -1.63
N GLY A 383 -29.25 -47.87 -0.57
CA GLY A 383 -28.97 -49.29 -0.34
C GLY A 383 -29.55 -50.19 -1.44
N SER A 384 -29.21 -51.48 -1.40
CA SER A 384 -29.56 -52.46 -2.43
C SER A 384 -31.09 -52.64 -2.60
N SER A 385 -31.88 -52.32 -1.58
CA SER A 385 -33.35 -52.37 -1.60
C SER A 385 -33.98 -50.98 -1.60
N GLY A 386 -33.19 -49.92 -1.82
CA GLY A 386 -33.64 -48.52 -1.87
C GLY A 386 -33.62 -47.78 -0.54
N GLU A 387 -33.00 -48.36 0.49
CA GLU A 387 -32.83 -47.79 1.82
C GLU A 387 -32.08 -46.44 1.76
N PRO A 388 -32.45 -45.44 2.57
CA PRO A 388 -31.68 -44.21 2.68
C PRO A 388 -30.32 -44.50 3.34
N GLY A 389 -29.27 -43.82 2.87
CA GLY A 389 -27.96 -43.87 3.51
C GLY A 389 -27.79 -42.79 4.59
N SER A 390 -26.88 -43.02 5.52
CA SER A 390 -26.48 -42.09 6.57
C SER A 390 -24.97 -42.07 6.78
N MET A 391 -24.50 -41.09 7.56
CA MET A 391 -23.11 -40.93 7.94
C MET A 391 -23.00 -40.56 9.43
N MET A 392 -22.02 -41.12 10.12
CA MET A 392 -21.75 -40.85 11.53
C MET A 392 -20.26 -40.57 11.75
N ALA A 393 -19.94 -39.48 12.46
CA ALA A 393 -18.59 -39.21 12.91
C ALA A 393 -18.31 -39.95 14.22
N VAL A 394 -17.22 -40.73 14.28
CA VAL A 394 -16.90 -41.60 15.42
C VAL A 394 -15.49 -41.31 15.93
N GLY A 395 -15.36 -41.20 17.25
CA GLY A 395 -14.12 -40.86 17.96
C GLY A 395 -13.15 -42.05 18.16
N ILE A 396 -12.94 -42.85 17.10
CA ILE A 396 -12.09 -44.04 17.14
C ILE A 396 -11.04 -43.99 16.02
N SER A 397 -10.04 -44.85 16.10
CA SER A 397 -9.02 -45.01 15.07
C SER A 397 -9.56 -45.73 13.83
N TYR A 398 -8.82 -45.64 12.71
CA TYR A 398 -9.15 -46.36 11.48
C TYR A 398 -9.23 -47.88 11.68
N ASP A 399 -8.31 -48.46 12.46
CA ASP A 399 -8.26 -49.90 12.67
C ASP A 399 -9.45 -50.38 13.52
N GLU A 400 -9.80 -49.65 14.58
CA GLU A 400 -10.99 -49.92 15.39
C GLU A 400 -12.27 -49.80 14.55
N ALA A 401 -12.37 -48.77 13.72
CA ALA A 401 -13.51 -48.56 12.83
C ALA A 401 -13.65 -49.68 11.80
N LYS A 402 -12.53 -50.14 11.24
CA LYS A 402 -12.50 -51.24 10.29
C LYS A 402 -12.92 -52.55 10.94
N MET A 403 -12.47 -52.82 12.16
CA MET A 403 -12.90 -53.99 12.94
C MET A 403 -14.40 -53.93 13.25
N PHE A 404 -14.91 -52.75 13.61
CA PHE A 404 -16.34 -52.53 13.85
C PHE A 404 -17.19 -52.82 12.60
N CYS A 405 -16.83 -52.27 11.44
CA CYS A 405 -17.54 -52.51 10.19
C CYS A 405 -17.49 -53.99 9.70
N GLN A 406 -16.61 -54.82 10.26
CA GLN A 406 -16.48 -56.24 9.91
C GLN A 406 -17.32 -57.16 10.80
N GLN A 407 -18.00 -56.64 11.82
CA GLN A 407 -18.91 -57.45 12.63
C GLN A 407 -20.05 -57.99 11.75
N PRO A 408 -20.54 -59.23 11.98
CA PRO A 408 -21.55 -59.86 11.12
C PRO A 408 -22.82 -59.04 10.90
N GLU A 409 -23.19 -58.22 11.90
CA GLU A 409 -24.37 -57.34 11.86
C GLU A 409 -24.21 -56.12 10.93
N TYR A 410 -22.97 -55.67 10.69
CA TYR A 410 -22.68 -54.43 9.94
C TYR A 410 -21.94 -54.68 8.63
N GLN A 411 -21.44 -55.90 8.42
CA GLN A 411 -20.67 -56.26 7.24
C GLN A 411 -21.51 -56.11 5.96
N GLY A 412 -21.09 -55.19 5.08
CA GLY A 412 -21.81 -54.87 3.84
C GLY A 412 -22.86 -53.76 3.98
N HIS A 413 -23.16 -53.33 5.21
CA HIS A 413 -24.12 -52.29 5.53
C HIS A 413 -23.46 -50.98 5.98
N ILE A 414 -22.31 -51.04 6.65
CA ILE A 414 -21.52 -49.87 7.08
C ILE A 414 -20.07 -50.01 6.65
N GLY A 415 -19.45 -48.90 6.23
CA GLY A 415 -18.03 -48.82 5.94
C GLY A 415 -17.39 -47.52 6.44
N VAL A 416 -16.06 -47.50 6.47
CA VAL A 416 -15.29 -46.29 6.76
C VAL A 416 -15.26 -45.40 5.51
N ALA A 417 -15.89 -44.23 5.57
CA ALA A 417 -15.98 -43.27 4.48
C ALA A 417 -14.83 -42.26 4.47
N ALA A 418 -14.34 -41.86 5.65
CA ALA A 418 -13.24 -40.91 5.78
C ALA A 418 -12.44 -41.15 7.06
N VAL A 419 -11.14 -40.84 7.00
CA VAL A 419 -10.25 -40.73 8.17
C VAL A 419 -9.84 -39.28 8.28
N ASN A 420 -10.48 -38.53 9.18
CA ASN A 420 -10.31 -37.07 9.28
C ASN A 420 -9.05 -36.71 10.08
N VAL A 421 -8.84 -37.40 11.19
CA VAL A 421 -7.65 -37.34 12.06
C VAL A 421 -7.43 -38.72 12.70
N PRO A 422 -6.27 -39.00 13.34
CA PRO A 422 -5.96 -40.35 13.85
C PRO A 422 -6.99 -41.00 14.78
N LYS A 423 -7.85 -40.21 15.45
CA LYS A 423 -8.94 -40.68 16.33
C LYS A 423 -10.31 -40.09 15.94
N SER A 424 -10.51 -39.77 14.67
CA SER A 424 -11.82 -39.37 14.16
C SER A 424 -12.00 -39.88 12.75
N VAL A 425 -12.94 -40.81 12.63
CA VAL A 425 -13.36 -41.38 11.35
C VAL A 425 -14.81 -41.00 11.06
N THR A 426 -15.20 -41.10 9.80
CA THR A 426 -16.59 -41.03 9.41
C THR A 426 -17.01 -42.39 8.88
N LEU A 427 -18.02 -43.00 9.50
CA LEU A 427 -18.69 -44.17 9.01
C LEU A 427 -19.83 -43.74 8.07
N SER A 428 -20.10 -44.53 7.04
CA SER A 428 -21.24 -44.34 6.14
C SER A 428 -21.83 -45.69 5.76
N GLY A 429 -23.15 -45.73 5.62
CA GLY A 429 -23.87 -46.97 5.39
C GLY A 429 -25.37 -46.76 5.30
N ASP A 430 -26.11 -47.87 5.37
CA ASP A 430 -27.58 -47.86 5.47
C ASP A 430 -28.01 -47.14 6.76
N LEU A 431 -29.09 -46.36 6.69
CA LEU A 431 -29.54 -45.51 7.79
C LEU A 431 -29.83 -46.31 9.07
N ASP A 432 -30.53 -47.42 8.96
CA ASP A 432 -30.88 -48.30 10.08
C ASP A 432 -29.64 -48.92 10.72
N ALA A 433 -28.68 -49.37 9.92
CA ALA A 433 -27.41 -49.88 10.41
C ALA A 433 -26.62 -48.79 11.16
N ILE A 434 -26.56 -47.57 10.60
CA ILE A 434 -25.89 -46.42 11.24
C ILE A 434 -26.59 -45.98 12.53
N GLU A 435 -27.93 -46.06 12.61
CA GLU A 435 -28.68 -45.73 13.84
C GLU A 435 -28.53 -46.80 14.93
N GLN A 436 -28.32 -48.06 14.53
CA GLN A 436 -28.07 -49.17 15.45
C GLN A 436 -26.64 -49.18 16.01
N ALA A 437 -25.66 -48.77 15.20
CA ALA A 437 -24.25 -48.66 15.54
C ALA A 437 -23.98 -47.54 16.57
#